data_AF-A0A1I7HPX8-F1
#
_entry.id   AF-A0A1I7HPX8-F1
#
_cell.length_a   1.000
_cell.length_b   1.000
_cell.length_c   1.000
_cell.angle_alpha   90.00
_cell.angle_beta   90.00
_cell.angle_gamma   90.00
#
_symmetry.space_group_name_H-M   'P 1'
#
loop_
_entity.id
_entity.type
_entity.pdbx_description
1 polymer ?
#
loop_
_entity_poly.entity_id
_entity_poly.type
_entity_poly.pdbx_seq_one_letter_code
_entity_poly.pdbx_strand_id
1 'polypeptide(L)'
;MDRTSILNQYRGICSDVLGELTTKLNKSFKSFLMETLILYLVIPGRINFLQLGRYGKSCEQRFRQNFSKDFDWLEFNLSLS
;
A
#
# COMPACT_ATOMS: atom_id res chain seq x y z
N MET A 1 -3.87 19.24 -15.61
CA MET A 1 -3.45 18.87 -14.24
C MET A 1 -2.22 17.98 -14.38
N ASP A 2 -1.12 18.32 -13.72
CA ASP A 2 0.12 17.53 -13.82
C ASP A 2 -0.04 16.15 -13.15
N ARG A 3 0.52 15.09 -13.74
CA ARG A 3 0.42 13.72 -13.18
C ARG A 3 1.07 13.64 -11.81
N THR A 4 2.14 14.39 -11.58
CA THR A 4 2.79 14.49 -10.27
C THR A 4 1.87 15.16 -9.25
N SER A 5 1.11 16.16 -9.66
CA SER A 5 0.11 16.82 -8.80
C SER A 5 -0.99 15.86 -8.34
N ILE A 6 -1.47 14.97 -9.23
CA ILE A 6 -2.47 13.95 -8.87
C ILE A 6 -1.89 12.94 -7.87
N LEU A 7 -0.66 12.45 -8.10
CA LEU A 7 -0.01 11.52 -7.17
C LEU A 7 0.27 12.15 -5.80
N ASN A 8 0.62 13.43 -5.77
CA ASN A 8 0.81 14.17 -4.53
C ASN A 8 -0.51 14.34 -3.76
N GLN A 9 -1.61 14.64 -4.46
CA GLN A 9 -2.93 14.71 -3.85
C GLN A 9 -3.35 13.35 -3.27
N TYR A 10 -3.19 12.27 -4.04
CA TYR A 10 -3.49 10.92 -3.57
C TYR A 10 -2.64 10.54 -2.35
N ARG A 11 -1.35 10.88 -2.38
CA ARG A 11 -0.45 10.68 -1.23
C ARG A 11 -0.92 11.45 0.01
N GLY A 12 -1.41 12.68 -0.17
CA GLY A 12 -2.00 13.47 0.92
C GLY A 12 -3.18 12.75 1.56
N ILE A 13 -4.15 12.32 0.74
CA ILE A 13 -5.34 11.59 1.20
C ILE A 13 -4.94 10.32 1.97
N CYS A 14 -4.03 9.51 1.43
CA CYS A 14 -3.55 8.32 2.13
C CYS A 14 -2.88 8.66 3.46
N SER A 15 -2.14 9.78 3.52
CA SER A 15 -1.47 10.22 4.75
C SER A 15 -2.46 10.65 5.82
N ASP A 16 -3.52 11.37 5.45
CA ASP A 16 -4.56 11.83 6.37
C ASP A 16 -5.31 10.63 6.96
N VAL A 17 -5.76 9.70 6.11
CA VAL A 17 -6.42 8.45 6.54
C VAL A 17 -5.52 7.64 7.48
N LEU A 18 -4.24 7.47 7.16
CA LEU A 18 -3.29 6.76 8.03
C LEU A 18 -2.97 7.49 9.33
N GLY A 19 -3.29 8.79 9.41
CA GLY A 19 -3.21 9.61 10.63
C GLY A 19 -4.42 9.43 11.54
N GLU A 20 -5.61 9.26 10.96
CA GLU A 20 -6.89 9.09 11.67
C GLU A 20 -7.11 7.68 12.23
N LEU A 21 -6.34 6.69 11.79
CA LEU A 21 -6.44 5.32 12.31
C LEU A 21 -6.24 5.28 13.83
N THR A 22 -7.23 4.74 14.54
CA THR A 22 -7.20 4.53 16.00
C THR A 22 -6.12 3.54 16.41
N THR A 23 -5.83 2.54 15.56
CA THR A 23 -4.78 1.56 15.77
C THR A 23 -3.42 2.13 15.39
N LYS A 24 -2.46 2.09 16.33
CA LYS A 24 -1.09 2.57 16.11
C LYS A 24 -0.33 1.64 15.17
N LEU A 25 -0.28 1.98 13.88
CA LEU A 25 0.58 1.30 12.91
C LEU A 25 2.05 1.72 13.08
N ASN A 26 2.96 0.75 12.98
CA ASN A 26 4.39 1.04 13.02
C ASN A 26 4.84 1.83 11.77
N LYS A 27 5.92 2.60 11.92
CA LYS A 27 6.42 3.49 10.85
C LYS A 27 6.83 2.72 9.58
N SER A 28 7.44 1.55 9.74
CA SER A 28 7.91 0.74 8.60
C SER A 28 6.74 0.21 7.75
N PHE A 29 5.64 -0.15 8.40
CA PHE A 29 4.40 -0.59 7.77
C PHE A 29 3.66 0.58 7.12
N LYS A 30 3.54 1.74 7.78
CA LYS A 30 2.98 2.95 7.15
C LYS A 30 3.72 3.29 5.84
N SER A 31 5.05 3.24 5.85
CA SER A 31 5.86 3.47 4.66
C SER A 31 5.64 2.39 3.58
N PHE A 32 5.56 1.12 3.98
CA PHE A 32 5.29 0.00 3.06
C PHE A 32 3.91 0.13 2.40
N LEU A 33 2.88 0.44 3.20
CA LEU A 33 1.50 0.56 2.75
C LEU A 33 1.34 1.74 1.80
N MET A 34 1.90 2.92 2.14
CA MET A 34 1.88 4.09 1.26
C MET A 34 2.55 3.80 -0.09
N GLU A 35 3.72 3.15 -0.08
CA GLU A 35 4.42 2.76 -1.31
C GLU A 35 3.58 1.79 -2.15
N THR A 36 2.99 0.79 -1.50
CA THR A 36 2.13 -0.21 -2.15
C THR A 36 0.91 0.45 -2.81
N LEU A 37 0.21 1.33 -2.09
CA LEU A 37 -0.97 2.04 -2.60
C LEU A 37 -0.67 2.90 -3.83
N ILE A 38 0.48 3.58 -3.84
CA ILE A 38 0.95 4.35 -5.01
C ILE A 38 1.24 3.41 -6.20
N LEU A 39 1.90 2.28 -5.96
CA LEU A 39 2.24 1.33 -7.03
C LEU A 39 0.99 0.67 -7.63
N TYR A 40 -0.01 0.35 -6.81
CA TYR A 40 -1.30 -0.16 -7.28
C TYR A 40 -2.05 0.84 -8.17
N LEU A 41 -1.87 2.15 -7.94
CA LEU A 41 -2.46 3.18 -8.78
C LEU A 41 -1.71 3.36 -10.12
N VAL A 42 -0.39 3.20 -10.11
CA VAL A 42 0.48 3.51 -11.26
C VAL A 42 0.69 2.31 -12.19
N ILE A 43 0.73 1.09 -11.66
CA ILE A 43 0.99 -0.11 -12.46
C ILE A 43 -0.35 -0.62 -13.03
N PRO A 44 -0.57 -0.55 -14.36
CA PRO A 44 -1.80 -1.02 -14.94
C PRO A 44 -1.86 -2.55 -14.98
N GLY A 45 -3.06 -3.10 -14.87
CA GLY A 45 -3.33 -4.52 -15.07
C GLY A 45 -2.94 -5.39 -13.86
N ARG A 46 -2.55 -6.64 -14.14
CA ARG A 46 -2.14 -7.58 -13.08
C ARG A 46 -0.76 -7.19 -12.55
N ILE A 47 -0.66 -7.10 -11.23
CA ILE A 47 0.55 -6.69 -10.53
C ILE A 47 1.21 -7.94 -9.91
N ASN A 48 2.51 -8.08 -10.12
CA ASN A 48 3.35 -9.06 -9.44
C ASN A 48 4.46 -8.39 -8.63
N PHE A 49 5.12 -9.14 -7.73
CA PHE A 49 6.14 -8.58 -6.85
C PHE A 49 7.37 -8.05 -7.60
N LEU A 50 7.73 -8.61 -8.76
CA LEU A 50 8.83 -8.09 -9.58
C LEU A 50 8.50 -6.69 -10.11
N GLN A 51 7.26 -6.44 -10.52
CA GLN A 51 6.82 -5.11 -10.96
C GLN A 51 6.82 -4.12 -9.79
N LEU A 52 6.35 -4.52 -8.60
CA LEU A 52 6.42 -3.68 -7.40
C LEU A 52 7.86 -3.31 -7.06
N GLY A 53 8.78 -4.26 -7.14
CA GLY A 53 10.21 -4.01 -6.93
C GLY A 53 10.86 -3.14 -8.02
N ARG A 54 10.37 -3.23 -9.26
CA ARG A 54 10.89 -2.47 -10.40
C ARG A 54 10.45 -1.00 -10.40
N TYR A 55 9.20 -0.73 -10.07
CA TYR A 55 8.63 0.61 -10.09
C TYR A 55 8.62 1.29 -8.70
N GLY A 56 8.84 0.52 -7.64
CA GLY A 56 8.96 1.00 -6.27
C GLY A 56 10.36 1.45 -5.88
N LYS A 57 10.47 1.92 -4.64
CA LYS A 57 11.75 2.21 -3.96
C LYS A 57 12.31 0.98 -3.24
N SER A 58 11.45 0.02 -2.94
CA SER A 58 11.78 -1.21 -2.22
C SER A 58 12.09 -2.37 -3.16
N CYS A 59 12.89 -3.33 -2.71
CA CYS A 59 13.10 -4.58 -3.44
C CYS A 59 11.86 -5.48 -3.44
N GLU A 60 11.77 -6.37 -4.42
CA GLU A 60 10.72 -7.39 -4.55
C GLU A 60 10.51 -8.17 -3.24
N GLN A 61 11.60 -8.56 -2.58
CA GLN A 61 11.59 -9.36 -1.36
C GLN A 61 10.81 -8.68 -0.22
N ARG A 62 10.90 -7.34 -0.09
CA ARG A 62 10.15 -6.60 0.93
C ARG A 62 8.64 -6.74 0.71
N PHE A 63 8.19 -6.69 -0.54
CA PHE A 63 6.77 -6.88 -0.87
C PHE A 63 6.33 -8.29 -0.54
N ARG A 64 7.07 -9.30 -1.03
CA ARG A 64 6.79 -10.71 -0.74
C ARG A 64 6.65 -10.96 0.76
N GLN A 65 7.62 -10.53 1.56
CA GLN A 65 7.60 -10.72 3.02
C GLN A 65 6.40 -10.07 3.71
N ASN A 66 5.96 -8.89 3.27
CA ASN A 66 4.81 -8.22 3.90
C ASN A 66 3.48 -8.83 3.46
N PHE A 67 3.36 -9.28 2.21
CA PHE A 67 2.16 -9.95 1.70
C PHE A 67 2.04 -11.42 2.11
N SER A 68 3.14 -12.05 2.55
CA SER A 68 3.14 -13.40 3.12
C SER A 68 2.75 -13.47 4.60
N LYS A 69 2.42 -12.33 5.24
CA LYS A 69 1.95 -12.33 6.62
C LYS A 69 0.56 -12.96 6.69
N ASP A 70 0.35 -13.81 7.69
CA ASP A 70 -0.96 -14.39 7.96
C ASP A 70 -1.98 -13.28 8.25
N PHE A 71 -3.17 -13.46 7.70
CA PHE A 71 -4.29 -12.55 7.87
C PHE A 71 -5.57 -13.38 7.92
N ASP A 72 -6.41 -13.12 8.92
CA ASP A 72 -7.70 -13.80 9.04
C ASP A 72 -8.70 -13.20 8.05
N TRP A 73 -8.70 -13.76 6.83
CA TRP A 73 -9.61 -13.37 5.77
C TRP A 73 -11.07 -13.67 6.12
N LEU A 74 -11.33 -14.70 6.94
CA LEU A 74 -12.70 -15.07 7.29
C LEU A 74 -13.28 -14.06 8.27
N GLU A 75 -12.58 -13.78 9.36
CA GLU A 75 -12.98 -12.77 10.35
C GLU A 75 -13.14 -11.39 9.70
N PHE A 76 -12.17 -10.99 8.86
CA PHE A 76 -12.27 -9.73 8.14
C PHE A 76 -13.51 -9.66 7.25
N ASN A 77 -13.81 -10.70 6.47
CA ASN A 77 -14.99 -10.71 5.61
C ASN A 77 -16.30 -10.70 6.41
N LEU A 78 -16.36 -11.38 7.56
CA LEU A 78 -17.52 -11.33 8.47
C LEU A 78 -17.74 -9.94 9.07
N SER A 79 -16.67 -9.15 9.25
CA SER A 79 -16.79 -7.77 9.73
C SER A 79 -17.32 -6.77 8.67
N LEU A 80 -17.32 -7.17 7.39
CA LEU A 80 -17.77 -6.35 6.26
C LEU A 80 -19.19 -6.68 5.77
N SER A 81 -19.77 -7.80 6.22
CA SER A 81 -21.13 -8.25 5.90
C SER A 81 -22.16 -7.66 6.86
#